data_AF-A0A497KS59-F1
#
_entry.id   AF-A0A497KS59-F1
#
_cell.length_a   1.000
_cell.length_b   1.000
_cell.length_c   1.000
_cell.angle_alpha   90.00
_cell.angle_beta   90.00
_cell.angle_gamma   90.00
#
_symmetry.space_group_name_H-M   'P 1'
#
loop_
_entity.id
_entity.type
_entity.pdbx_description
1 polymer ?
#
loop_
_entity_poly.entity_id
_entity_poly.type
_entity_poly.pdbx_seq_one_letter_code
_entity_poly.pdbx_strand_id
1 'polypeptide(L)'
;TIVEYAGPRSIILYLIERLLETLNVNAIKLAVPSQDLGMLYLLEEQNLEKTPSEAPASMAIINPQSFLEKIQPYLEEKMGEKESRRFIHDLVHEKIRLHLNGEETSFSDSRALTLLFFGAPDKLRGPPQPEVKIKPRPESLSHALPLPTPIYGLNYI
;
A
#
# COMPACT_ATOMS: atom_id res chain seq x y z
N THR A 1 -30.51 -7.59 -10.15
CA THR A 1 -29.76 -6.36 -10.44
C THR A 1 -28.39 -6.50 -9.84
N ILE A 2 -27.34 -6.62 -10.65
CA ILE A 2 -25.95 -6.69 -10.14
C ILE A 2 -25.48 -5.24 -10.04
N VAL A 3 -25.27 -4.75 -8.83
CA VAL A 3 -24.98 -3.33 -8.57
C VAL A 3 -23.50 -3.07 -8.34
N GLU A 4 -22.71 -4.08 -7.97
CA GLU A 4 -21.24 -3.97 -7.92
C GLU A 4 -20.64 -5.37 -7.74
N TYR A 5 -20.33 -6.02 -8.85
CA TYR A 5 -19.35 -7.10 -8.84
C TYR A 5 -18.56 -6.96 -10.13
N ALA A 6 -17.42 -6.28 -10.04
CA ALA A 6 -16.55 -6.03 -11.19
C ALA A 6 -15.94 -7.32 -11.78
N GLY A 7 -16.17 -8.48 -11.13
CA GLY A 7 -15.60 -9.75 -11.52
C GLY A 7 -14.12 -9.86 -11.15
N PRO A 8 -13.46 -10.97 -11.51
CA PRO A 8 -12.01 -11.09 -11.42
C PRO A 8 -11.33 -9.95 -12.20
N ARG A 9 -10.20 -9.44 -11.69
CA ARG A 9 -9.41 -8.36 -12.34
C ARG A 9 -9.04 -8.68 -13.79
N SER A 10 -8.79 -9.95 -14.10
CA SER A 10 -8.52 -10.42 -15.46
C SER A 10 -9.69 -10.18 -16.41
N ILE A 11 -10.93 -10.32 -15.93
CA ILE A 11 -12.14 -10.03 -16.72
C ILE A 11 -12.27 -8.52 -16.96
N ILE A 12 -11.94 -7.69 -15.97
CA ILE A 12 -11.93 -6.22 -16.13
C ILE A 12 -10.96 -5.82 -17.24
N LEU A 13 -9.74 -6.37 -17.23
CA LEU A 13 -8.74 -6.10 -18.27
C LEU A 13 -9.21 -6.54 -19.66
N TYR A 14 -9.77 -7.74 -19.76
CA TYR A 14 -10.37 -8.23 -21.01
C TYR A 14 -11.46 -7.29 -21.54
N LEU A 15 -12.34 -6.80 -20.66
CA LEU A 15 -13.41 -5.87 -21.05
C LEU A 15 -12.86 -4.50 -21.49
N ILE A 16 -11.81 -4.00 -20.83
CA ILE A 16 -11.14 -2.74 -21.23
C ILE A 16 -10.58 -2.88 -22.65
N GLU A 17 -9.95 -4.01 -22.97
CA GLU A 17 -9.43 -4.29 -24.31
C GLU A 17 -10.55 -4.29 -25.36
N ARG A 18 -11.69 -4.94 -25.07
CA ARG A 18 -12.87 -4.92 -25.95
C ARG A 18 -13.45 -3.52 -26.14
N LEU A 19 -13.44 -2.69 -25.10
CA LEU A 19 -13.88 -1.30 -25.17
C LEU A 19 -12.97 -0.45 -26.06
N LEU A 20 -11.65 -0.63 -25.98
CA LEU A 20 -10.70 0.08 -26.85
C LEU A 20 -11.02 -0.15 -28.33
N GLU A 21 -11.23 -1.41 -28.71
CA GLU A 21 -11.58 -1.77 -30.08
C GLU A 21 -12.94 -1.22 -30.51
N THR A 22 -13.94 -1.36 -29.64
CA THR A 22 -15.32 -0.95 -29.96
C THR A 22 -15.44 0.56 -30.12
N LEU A 23 -14.74 1.32 -29.27
CA LEU A 23 -14.78 2.78 -29.26
C LEU A 23 -13.74 3.42 -30.19
N ASN A 24 -12.86 2.61 -30.81
CA ASN A 24 -11.77 3.05 -31.67
C ASN A 24 -10.90 4.15 -31.02
N VAL A 25 -10.53 3.94 -29.75
CA VAL A 25 -9.68 4.85 -28.99
C VAL A 25 -8.26 4.28 -28.90
N ASN A 26 -7.26 5.16 -28.98
CA ASN A 26 -5.85 4.73 -29.03
C ASN A 26 -5.25 4.38 -27.67
N ALA A 27 -5.85 4.86 -26.57
CA ALA A 27 -5.36 4.62 -25.22
C ALA A 27 -6.45 4.86 -24.16
N ILE A 28 -6.36 4.12 -23.06
CA ILE A 28 -7.11 4.39 -21.82
C ILE A 28 -6.10 4.60 -20.71
N LYS A 29 -6.33 5.64 -19.89
CA LYS A 29 -5.56 5.88 -18.68
C LYS A 29 -6.27 5.23 -17.50
N LEU A 30 -5.64 4.23 -16.89
CA LEU A 30 -6.13 3.59 -15.68
C LEU A 30 -5.41 4.17 -14.45
N ALA A 31 -6.18 4.58 -13.46
CA ALA A 31 -5.65 4.93 -12.15
C ALA A 31 -5.66 3.67 -11.27
N VAL A 32 -4.53 2.97 -11.18
CA VAL A 32 -4.37 1.79 -10.34
C VAL A 32 -3.61 2.17 -9.08
N PRO A 33 -4.21 2.01 -7.88
CA PRO A 33 -3.50 2.23 -6.63
C PRO A 33 -2.27 1.33 -6.53
N SER A 34 -1.17 1.86 -5.97
CA SER A 34 0.07 1.08 -5.79
C SER A 34 -0.10 -0.15 -4.90
N GLN A 35 -1.16 -0.17 -4.10
CA GLN A 35 -1.53 -1.27 -3.21
C GLN A 35 -2.24 -2.43 -3.93
N ASP A 36 -2.78 -2.21 -5.13
CA ASP A 36 -3.44 -3.29 -5.90
C ASP A 36 -2.40 -4.12 -6.68
N LEU A 37 -1.61 -4.89 -5.94
CA LEU A 37 -0.56 -5.75 -6.51
C LEU A 37 -1.12 -6.74 -7.53
N GLY A 38 -2.36 -7.22 -7.34
CA GLY A 38 -2.99 -8.15 -8.26
C GLY A 38 -3.27 -7.52 -9.62
N MET A 39 -3.76 -6.28 -9.64
CA MET A 39 -3.98 -5.55 -10.89
C MET A 39 -2.65 -5.15 -11.54
N LEU A 40 -1.68 -4.70 -10.75
CA LEU A 40 -0.35 -4.33 -11.24
C LEU A 40 0.35 -5.52 -11.91
N TYR A 41 0.35 -6.69 -11.26
CA TYR A 41 0.92 -7.91 -11.83
C TYR A 41 0.28 -8.27 -13.18
N LEU A 42 -1.05 -8.25 -13.26
CA LEU A 42 -1.76 -8.56 -14.51
C LEU A 42 -1.45 -7.57 -15.64
N LEU A 43 -1.21 -6.29 -15.31
CA LEU A 43 -0.80 -5.28 -16.29
C LEU A 43 0.66 -5.49 -16.74
N GLU A 44 1.56 -5.84 -15.81
CA GLU A 44 2.95 -6.16 -16.10
C GLU A 44 3.08 -7.43 -16.97
N GLU A 45 2.25 -8.45 -16.75
CA GLU A 45 2.18 -9.64 -17.63
C GLU A 45 1.80 -9.30 -19.08
N GLN A 46 1.11 -8.17 -19.29
CA GLN A 46 0.77 -7.65 -20.61
C GLN A 46 1.83 -6.68 -21.17
N ASN A 47 3.00 -6.56 -20.52
CA ASN A 47 4.08 -5.63 -20.85
C ASN A 47 3.67 -4.14 -20.78
N LEU A 48 2.69 -3.80 -19.95
CA LEU A 48 2.29 -2.42 -19.73
C LEU A 48 3.14 -1.80 -18.63
N GLU A 49 3.91 -0.77 -18.98
CA GLU A 49 4.77 -0.07 -18.03
C GLU A 49 3.98 0.95 -17.20
N LYS A 50 4.17 0.91 -15.89
CA LYS A 50 3.65 1.93 -14.99
C LYS A 50 4.42 3.23 -15.21
N THR A 51 3.71 4.30 -15.59
CA THR A 51 4.29 5.64 -15.53
C THR A 51 4.63 5.98 -14.07
N PRO A 52 5.83 6.53 -13.77
CA PRO A 52 6.24 6.82 -12.40
C PRO A 52 5.18 7.62 -11.64
N SER A 53 4.83 7.14 -10.44
CA SER A 53 3.83 7.80 -9.60
C SER A 53 4.43 9.05 -8.95
N GLU A 54 3.74 10.19 -9.08
CA GLU A 54 3.97 11.37 -8.24
C GLU A 54 3.03 11.31 -7.05
N ALA A 55 3.54 11.53 -5.84
CA ALA A 55 2.69 11.63 -4.66
C ALA A 55 1.87 12.93 -4.73
N PRO A 56 0.53 12.87 -4.86
CA PRO A 56 -0.31 14.07 -4.92
C PRO A 56 -0.41 14.79 -3.57
N ALA A 57 -0.06 14.11 -2.48
CA ALA A 57 0.01 14.66 -1.14
C ALA A 57 1.06 13.90 -0.29
N SER A 58 1.56 14.55 0.75
CA SER A 58 2.37 13.91 1.78
C SER A 58 1.50 13.35 2.90
N MET A 59 1.86 12.18 3.41
CA MET A 59 1.30 11.61 4.62
C MET A 59 2.31 11.74 5.77
N ALA A 60 1.81 11.85 6.99
CA ALA A 60 2.61 11.83 8.20
C ALA A 60 1.81 11.20 9.34
N ILE A 61 2.41 10.22 10.01
CA ILE A 61 1.87 9.68 11.26
C ILE A 61 2.25 10.65 12.39
N ILE A 62 1.31 11.51 12.79
CA ILE A 62 1.53 12.55 13.80
C ILE A 62 1.65 11.95 15.21
N ASN A 63 0.80 10.98 15.55
CA ASN A 63 0.84 10.26 16.80
C ASN A 63 1.02 8.76 16.52
N PRO A 64 2.28 8.27 16.51
CA PRO A 64 2.57 6.87 16.21
C PRO A 64 1.90 5.88 17.17
N GLN A 65 1.84 6.20 18.46
CA GLN A 65 1.20 5.34 19.44
C GLN A 65 -0.29 5.15 19.13
N SER A 66 -1.03 6.25 19.03
CA SER A 66 -2.47 6.18 18.74
C SER A 66 -2.76 5.56 17.37
N PHE A 67 -1.88 5.78 16.39
CA PHE A 67 -1.99 5.15 15.09
C PHE A 67 -1.82 3.63 15.17
N LEU A 68 -0.80 3.13 15.87
CA LEU A 68 -0.53 1.70 16.03
C LEU A 68 -1.67 0.98 16.79
N GLU A 69 -2.20 1.61 17.83
CA GLU A 69 -3.38 1.11 18.56
C GLU A 69 -4.60 0.98 17.65
N LYS A 70 -4.84 1.98 16.79
CA LYS A 70 -6.01 2.00 15.88
C LYS A 70 -5.86 1.10 14.67
N ILE A 71 -4.65 0.86 14.19
CA ILE A 71 -4.41 0.00 13.02
C ILE A 71 -4.35 -1.49 13.40
N GLN A 72 -4.18 -1.82 14.69
CA GLN A 72 -4.08 -3.19 15.18
C GLN A 72 -5.21 -4.10 14.65
N PRO A 73 -6.51 -3.72 14.68
CA PRO A 73 -7.57 -4.60 14.18
C PRO A 73 -7.45 -4.90 12.67
N TYR A 74 -7.01 -3.92 11.87
CA TYR A 74 -6.78 -4.12 10.44
C TYR A 74 -5.62 -5.10 10.20
N LEU A 75 -4.54 -4.98 10.98
CA LEU A 75 -3.43 -5.92 10.89
C LEU A 75 -3.87 -7.33 11.32
N GLU A 76 -4.61 -7.46 12.43
CA GLU A 76 -5.19 -8.74 12.86
C GLU A 76 -6.03 -9.40 11.76
N GLU A 77 -6.83 -8.62 11.03
CA GLU A 77 -7.60 -9.11 9.87
C GLU A 77 -6.72 -9.59 8.71
N LYS A 78 -5.66 -8.84 8.36
CA LYS A 78 -4.84 -9.14 7.17
C LYS A 78 -3.74 -10.17 7.37
N MET A 79 -3.15 -10.25 8.56
CA MET A 79 -2.03 -11.15 8.85
C MET A 79 -2.33 -12.18 9.95
N GLY A 80 -3.49 -12.09 10.60
CA GLY A 80 -3.85 -12.94 11.73
C GLY A 80 -3.34 -12.39 13.06
N GLU A 81 -4.08 -12.69 14.14
CA GLU A 81 -3.86 -12.16 15.49
C GLU A 81 -2.45 -12.44 16.05
N LYS A 82 -1.94 -13.64 15.82
CA LYS A 82 -0.62 -14.03 16.34
C LYS A 82 0.51 -13.25 15.67
N GLU A 83 0.44 -13.08 14.35
CA GLU A 83 1.49 -12.38 13.60
C GLU A 83 1.40 -10.86 13.79
N SER A 84 0.19 -10.30 13.90
CA SER A 84 0.02 -8.86 14.17
C SER A 84 0.55 -8.43 15.53
N ARG A 85 0.30 -9.23 16.58
CA ARG A 85 0.81 -8.94 17.94
C ARG A 85 2.32 -9.12 18.05
N ARG A 86 2.92 -10.00 17.24
CA ARG A 86 4.38 -10.06 17.09
C ARG A 86 4.90 -8.81 16.40
N PHE A 87 4.18 -8.31 15.39
CA PHE A 87 4.58 -7.13 14.65
C PHE A 87 4.57 -5.86 15.53
N ILE A 88 3.58 -5.66 16.40
CA ILE A 88 3.50 -4.50 17.33
C ILE A 88 3.70 -5.00 18.77
N HIS A 89 4.95 -5.25 19.18
CA HIS A 89 5.21 -5.87 20.48
C HIS A 89 5.43 -4.87 21.62
N ASP A 90 6.11 -3.74 21.37
CA ASP A 90 6.48 -2.82 22.47
C ASP A 90 6.45 -1.34 22.05
N LEU A 91 5.53 -0.61 22.68
CA LEU A 91 5.46 0.86 22.75
C LEU A 91 6.08 1.36 24.06
N VAL A 92 7.22 0.80 24.47
CA VAL A 92 7.85 1.15 25.75
C VAL A 92 9.03 2.11 25.51
N HIS A 93 8.94 3.33 26.08
CA HIS A 93 9.94 4.42 25.99
C HIS A 93 10.06 5.15 24.63
N GLU A 94 8.93 5.55 24.03
CA GLU A 94 8.88 6.40 22.80
C GLU A 94 9.56 5.81 21.55
N LYS A 95 10.04 4.56 21.62
CA LYS A 95 10.61 3.83 20.49
C LYS A 95 9.65 2.75 20.06
N ILE A 96 9.23 2.82 18.80
CA ILE A 96 8.39 1.79 18.19
C ILE A 96 9.30 0.62 17.87
N ARG A 97 9.06 -0.50 18.54
CA ARG A 97 9.76 -1.76 18.29
C ARG A 97 8.86 -2.67 17.49
N LEU A 98 9.21 -2.86 16.23
CA LEU A 98 8.56 -3.86 15.39
C LEU A 98 9.42 -5.12 15.39
N HIS A 99 8.84 -6.26 15.77
CA HIS A 99 9.54 -7.54 15.66
C HIS A 99 9.20 -8.16 14.31
N LEU A 100 10.21 -8.29 13.46
CA LEU A 100 10.09 -8.80 12.10
C LEU A 100 10.99 -10.02 11.98
N ASN A 101 10.42 -11.20 11.76
CA ASN A 101 11.16 -12.47 11.68
C ASN A 101 12.03 -12.80 12.91
N GLY A 102 11.69 -12.26 14.08
CA GLY A 102 12.49 -12.43 15.30
C GLY A 102 13.61 -11.41 15.48
N GLU A 103 13.79 -10.48 14.53
CA GLU A 103 14.69 -9.32 14.67
C GLU A 103 13.89 -8.08 15.10
N GLU A 104 14.45 -7.35 16.07
CA GLU A 104 13.88 -6.10 16.58
C GLU A 104 14.31 -4.94 15.68
N THR A 105 13.36 -4.32 14.98
CA THR A 105 13.58 -3.07 14.24
C THR A 105 13.01 -1.91 15.03
N SER A 106 13.87 -0.98 15.43
CA SER A 106 13.45 0.26 16.09
C SER A 106 13.33 1.40 15.07
N PHE A 107 12.21 2.11 15.11
CA PHE A 107 12.00 3.31 14.28
C PHE A 107 12.24 4.54 15.15
N SER A 108 13.41 5.18 14.98
CA SER A 108 13.72 6.48 15.57
C SER A 108 13.19 7.65 14.74
N ASP A 109 12.89 7.41 13.45
CA ASP A 109 12.36 8.40 12.51
C ASP A 109 10.89 8.11 12.19
N SER A 110 9.99 9.02 12.57
CA SER A 110 8.55 8.91 12.30
C SER A 110 8.21 8.88 10.81
N ARG A 111 9.10 9.40 9.95
CA ARG A 111 8.97 9.31 8.49
C ARG A 111 9.16 7.87 8.02
N ALA A 112 10.10 7.13 8.60
CA ALA A 112 10.31 5.72 8.24
C ALA A 112 9.10 4.85 8.59
N LEU A 113 8.46 5.12 9.74
CA LEU A 113 7.20 4.49 10.10
C LEU A 113 6.09 4.83 9.09
N THR A 114 5.97 6.10 8.72
CA THR A 114 4.97 6.54 7.74
C THR A 114 5.16 5.83 6.40
N LEU A 115 6.40 5.68 5.93
CA LEU A 115 6.71 5.01 4.68
C LEU A 115 6.49 3.50 4.73
N LEU A 116 6.68 2.88 5.89
CA LEU A 116 6.31 1.49 6.09
C LEU A 116 4.80 1.28 5.89
N PHE A 117 3.99 2.13 6.52
CA PHE A 117 2.54 1.98 6.49
C PHE A 117 1.91 2.48 5.21
N PHE A 118 2.41 3.52 4.56
CA PHE A 118 1.76 4.13 3.39
C PHE A 118 2.53 3.96 2.09
N GLY A 119 3.73 3.37 2.15
CA GLY A 119 4.61 3.20 1.00
C GLY A 119 5.43 4.45 0.68
N ALA A 120 6.41 4.29 -0.22
CA ALA A 120 7.21 5.37 -0.76
C ALA A 120 6.82 5.61 -2.23
N PRO A 121 6.74 6.87 -2.70
CA PRO A 121 6.49 7.15 -4.11
C PRO A 121 7.72 6.85 -4.97
N ASP A 122 7.49 6.50 -6.25
CA ASP A 122 8.55 6.16 -7.21
C ASP A 122 9.47 7.35 -7.52
N LYS A 123 8.92 8.57 -7.48
CA LYS A 123 9.65 9.82 -7.64
C LYS A 123 9.32 10.79 -6.51
N LEU A 124 10.35 11.29 -5.84
CA LEU A 124 10.24 12.31 -4.81
C LEU A 124 10.65 13.67 -5.38
N ARG A 125 9.84 14.70 -5.16
CA ARG A 125 10.23 16.10 -5.37
C ARG A 125 10.88 16.74 -4.12
N GLY A 126 11.13 15.95 -3.07
CA GLY A 126 11.59 16.39 -1.75
C GLY A 126 12.91 15.76 -1.30
N PRO A 127 13.35 16.00 -0.05
CA PRO A 127 14.60 15.48 0.48
C PRO A 127 14.62 13.94 0.50
N PRO A 128 15.82 13.32 0.55
CA PRO A 128 15.95 11.86 0.62
C PRO A 128 15.13 11.29 1.79
N GLN A 129 14.38 10.23 1.51
CA GLN A 129 13.61 9.53 2.53
C GLN A 129 14.49 8.54 3.31
N PRO A 130 14.21 8.32 4.61
CA PRO A 130 14.92 7.30 5.37
C PRO A 130 14.68 5.93 4.76
N GLU A 131 15.73 5.11 4.68
CA GLU A 131 15.58 3.72 4.26
C GLU A 131 14.77 2.95 5.30
N VAL A 132 13.64 2.36 4.87
CA VAL A 132 12.91 1.37 5.65
C VAL A 132 13.63 0.04 5.49
N LYS A 133 14.61 -0.24 6.36
CA LYS A 133 15.37 -1.50 6.35
C LYS A 133 14.55 -2.63 6.99
N ILE A 134 13.61 -3.17 6.23
CA ILE A 134 12.91 -4.41 6.60
C ILE A 134 13.31 -5.47 5.58
N LYS A 135 14.31 -6.28 5.91
CA LYS A 135 14.79 -7.36 5.03
C LYS A 135 15.04 -8.64 5.84
N PRO A 136 14.45 -9.79 5.46
CA PRO A 136 13.41 -9.94 4.45
C PRO A 136 12.05 -9.42 4.96
N ARG A 137 11.24 -8.84 4.07
CA ARG A 137 9.87 -8.43 4.39
C ARG A 137 9.01 -9.69 4.58
N PRO A 138 8.39 -9.91 5.76
CA PRO A 138 7.50 -11.05 5.94
C PRO A 138 6.36 -11.02 4.92
N GLU A 139 5.99 -12.17 4.36
CA GLU A 139 4.89 -12.27 3.38
C GLU A 139 3.57 -11.73 3.95
N SER A 140 3.29 -12.04 5.23
CA SER A 140 2.17 -11.50 5.99
C SER A 140 2.13 -9.96 6.02
N LEU A 141 3.29 -9.31 6.06
CA LEU A 141 3.41 -7.85 6.03
C LEU A 141 3.15 -7.27 4.64
N SER A 142 3.46 -8.01 3.58
CA SER A 142 3.17 -7.63 2.19
C SER A 142 1.67 -7.69 1.89
N HIS A 143 0.91 -8.54 2.59
CA HIS A 143 -0.55 -8.58 2.48
C HIS A 143 -1.25 -7.44 3.24
N ALA A 144 -0.65 -6.95 4.32
CA ALA A 144 -1.23 -5.91 5.15
C ALA A 144 -0.81 -4.49 4.71
N LEU A 145 0.44 -4.32 4.27
CA LEU A 145 1.05 -3.04 3.97
C LEU A 145 1.65 -3.00 2.56
N PRO A 146 1.71 -1.82 1.91
CA PRO A 146 1.23 -0.53 2.40
C PRO A 146 -0.30 -0.45 2.46
N LEU A 147 -0.80 0.36 3.38
CA LEU A 147 -2.21 0.64 3.58
C LEU A 147 -2.82 1.25 2.31
N PRO A 148 -4.05 0.86 1.95
CA PRO A 148 -4.78 1.53 0.88
C PRO A 148 -4.98 2.99 1.28
N THR A 149 -4.59 3.89 0.39
CA THR A 149 -4.75 5.33 0.58
C THR A 149 -5.89 5.84 -0.29
N PRO A 150 -6.74 6.76 0.22
CA PRO A 150 -7.73 7.41 -0.62
C PRO A 150 -7.04 8.16 -1.76
N ILE A 151 -7.67 8.15 -2.94
CA ILE A 151 -7.18 8.90 -4.09
C ILE A 151 -7.49 10.37 -3.84
N TYR A 152 -6.45 11.15 -3.55
CA TYR A 152 -6.57 12.58 -3.35
C TYR A 152 -7.22 13.27 -4.57
N GLY A 153 -8.14 14.20 -4.31
CA GLY A 153 -8.89 14.92 -5.34
C GLY A 153 -10.20 14.24 -5.75
N LEU A 154 -10.47 13.01 -5.29
CA LEU A 154 -11.83 12.48 -5.28
C LEU A 154 -12.54 13.02 -4.04
N ASN A 155 -13.67 13.71 -4.24
CA ASN A 155 -14.48 14.21 -3.13
C ASN A 155 -15.22 13.04 -2.49
N TYR A 156 -14.67 12.52 -1.39
CA TYR A 156 -15.36 11.55 -0.54
C TYR A 156 -16.30 12.30 0.41
N ILE A 157 -17.53 11.82 0.58
CA ILE A 157 -18.51 12.30 1.57
C ILE A 157 -18.55 11.32 2.73
#